data_AF-X1G8D1-F1
#
_entry.id   AF-X1G8D1-F1
#
_cell.length_a   1.000
_cell.length_b   1.000
_cell.length_c   1.000
_cell.angle_alpha   90.00
_cell.angle_beta   90.00
_cell.angle_gamma   90.00
#
_symmetry.space_group_name_H-M   'P 1'
#
loop_
_entity.id
_entity.type
_entity.pdbx_description
1 polymer ?
#
loop_
_entity_poly.entity_id
_entity_poly.type
_entity_poly.pdbx_seq_one_letter_code
_entity_poly.pdbx_strand_id
1 'polypeptide(L)' 'ATAALSHKDPEIQECGVRAFENWGNRHSLRILKNLKVPTEWLQEYINEVIDDLEKELHGITSKKN' A
#
# COMPACT_ATOMS: atom_id res chain seq x y z
N ALA A 1 -6.73 3.79 -9.67
CA ALA A 1 -6.25 3.52 -8.30
C ALA A 1 -5.94 4.81 -7.54
N THR A 2 -5.10 5.72 -8.05
CA THR A 2 -4.75 6.98 -7.35
C THR A 2 -5.95 7.85 -6.97
N ALA A 3 -6.97 7.95 -7.84
CA ALA A 3 -8.21 8.68 -7.53
C ALA A 3 -8.99 8.09 -6.33
N ALA A 4 -8.90 6.78 -6.11
CA ALA A 4 -9.57 6.12 -4.99
C ALA A 4 -8.89 6.44 -3.64
N LEU A 5 -7.55 6.56 -3.62
CA LEU A 5 -6.79 6.93 -2.42
C LEU A 5 -7.09 8.33 -1.89
N SER A 6 -7.63 9.22 -2.73
CA SER A 6 -8.00 10.58 -2.35
C SER A 6 -9.51 10.74 -2.13
N HIS A 7 -10.28 9.66 -2.17
CA HIS A 7 -11.72 9.72 -1.96
C HIS A 7 -12.06 10.01 -0.49
N LYS A 8 -13.17 10.67 -0.20
CA LYS A 8 -13.59 10.99 1.18
C LYS A 8 -14.04 9.77 2.00
N ASP A 9 -14.41 8.70 1.30
CA ASP A 9 -14.94 7.48 1.88
C ASP A 9 -13.80 6.48 2.11
N PRO A 10 -13.55 6.06 3.36
CA PRO A 10 -12.45 5.15 3.67
C PRO A 10 -12.61 3.76 3.02
N GLU A 11 -13.82 3.30 2.69
CA GLU A 11 -14.01 2.02 1.98
C GLU A 11 -13.54 2.11 0.52
N ILE A 12 -13.71 3.27 -0.10
CA ILE A 12 -13.20 3.53 -1.46
C ILE A 12 -11.68 3.70 -1.42
N GLN A 13 -11.13 4.32 -0.37
CA GLN A 13 -9.69 4.39 -0.17
C GLN A 13 -9.09 2.99 0.01
N GLU A 14 -9.72 2.12 0.80
CA GLU A 14 -9.34 0.72 0.99
C GLU A 14 -9.25 -0.03 -0.35
N CYS A 15 -10.27 0.12 -1.22
CA CYS A 15 -10.24 -0.44 -2.58
C CYS A 15 -9.01 0.01 -3.38
N GLY A 16 -8.59 1.27 -3.19
CA GLY A 16 -7.36 1.80 -3.75
C GLY A 16 -6.13 1.09 -3.19
N VAL A 17 -6.03 0.96 -1.87
CA VAL A 17 -4.91 0.30 -1.17
C VAL A 17 -4.76 -1.15 -1.63
N ARG A 18 -5.85 -1.93 -1.69
CA ARG A 18 -5.88 -3.31 -2.21
C ARG A 18 -5.36 -3.43 -3.64
N ALA A 19 -5.67 -2.46 -4.50
CA ALA A 19 -5.15 -2.45 -5.87
C ALA A 19 -3.63 -2.27 -5.89
N PHE A 20 -3.08 -1.40 -5.03
CA PHE A 20 -1.64 -1.16 -4.92
C PHE A 20 -0.90 -2.34 -4.27
N GLU A 21 -1.50 -2.96 -3.26
CA GLU A 21 -1.06 -4.22 -2.65
C GLU A 21 -0.90 -5.32 -3.71
N ASN A 22 -1.97 -5.60 -4.46
CA ASN A 22 -1.97 -6.63 -5.50
C ASN A 22 -0.95 -6.38 -6.62
N TRP A 23 -0.59 -5.11 -6.89
CA TRP A 23 0.44 -4.79 -7.87
C TRP A 23 1.87 -5.06 -7.39
N GLY A 24 2.11 -5.15 -6.08
CA GLY A 24 3.32 -5.74 -5.51
C GLY A 24 4.65 -5.09 -5.89
N ASN A 25 4.66 -3.84 -6.37
CA ASN A 25 5.86 -3.23 -6.95
C ASN A 25 6.39 -2.03 -6.16
N ARG A 26 7.65 -1.65 -6.41
CA ARG A 26 8.31 -0.53 -5.72
C ARG A 26 7.59 0.82 -5.90
N HIS A 27 6.87 1.00 -7.00
CA HIS A 27 6.09 2.22 -7.23
C HIS A 27 4.85 2.25 -6.32
N SER A 28 4.13 1.13 -6.20
CA SER A 28 3.02 0.96 -5.25
C SER A 28 3.48 1.24 -3.81
N LEU A 29 4.59 0.63 -3.39
CA LEU A 29 5.14 0.85 -2.05
C LEU A 29 5.47 2.32 -1.79
N ARG A 30 6.08 3.01 -2.75
CA ARG A 30 6.38 4.44 -2.63
C ARG A 30 5.12 5.29 -2.48
N ILE A 31 4.05 4.96 -3.21
CA ILE A 31 2.78 5.67 -3.10
C ILE A 31 2.17 5.47 -1.70
N LEU A 32 2.07 4.21 -1.25
CA LEU A 32 1.48 3.87 0.04
C LEU A 32 2.24 4.50 1.22
N LYS A 33 3.58 4.52 1.20
CA LYS A 33 4.39 5.19 2.23
C LYS A 33 4.13 6.69 2.37
N ASN A 34 3.73 7.36 1.30
CA ASN A 34 3.41 8.78 1.31
C ASN A 34 1.92 9.05 1.61
N LEU A 35 1.09 8.00 1.66
CA LEU A 35 -0.33 8.13 1.93
C LEU A 35 -0.56 8.30 3.44
N LYS A 36 -1.28 9.36 3.80
CA LYS A 36 -1.75 9.60 5.16
C LYS A 36 -3.25 9.78 5.13
N VAL A 37 -3.96 8.96 5.91
CA VAL A 37 -5.41 9.00 6.02
C VAL A 37 -5.80 9.29 7.47
N PRO A 38 -6.87 10.06 7.71
CA PRO A 38 -7.33 10.39 9.07
C PRO A 38 -8.01 9.21 9.77
N THR A 39 -8.44 8.20 9.00
CA THR A 39 -9.16 7.03 9.51
C THR A 39 -8.16 6.03 10.08
N GLU A 40 -8.20 5.83 11.40
CA GLU A 40 -7.24 5.02 12.16
C GLU A 40 -7.08 3.59 11.61
N TRP A 41 -8.18 2.84 11.52
CA TRP A 41 -8.16 1.45 11.03
C TRP A 41 -7.59 1.34 9.60
N LEU A 42 -7.83 2.34 8.76
CA LEU A 42 -7.33 2.33 7.39
C LEU A 42 -5.85 2.67 7.34
N GLN A 43 -5.38 3.57 8.21
CA GLN A 43 -3.97 3.88 8.34
C GLN A 43 -3.19 2.66 8.87
N GLU A 44 -3.78 1.90 9.80
CA GLU A 44 -3.24 0.63 10.29
C GLU A 44 -3.14 -0.40 9.14
N TYR A 45 -4.22 -0.60 8.39
CA TYR A 45 -4.21 -1.49 7.22
C TYR A 45 -3.15 -1.08 6.18
N ILE A 46 -3.01 0.22 5.88
CA ILE A 46 -1.95 0.72 4.99
C ILE A 46 -0.56 0.36 5.51
N ASN A 47 -0.33 0.46 6.83
CA ASN A 47 0.96 0.12 7.43
C ASN A 47 1.25 -1.39 7.32
N GLU A 48 0.24 -2.25 7.56
CA GLU A 48 0.38 -3.70 7.37
C GLU A 48 0.75 -4.05 5.92
N VAL A 49 0.06 -3.46 4.94
CA VAL A 49 0.36 -3.64 3.51
C VAL A 49 1.77 -3.15 3.17
N ILE A 50 2.22 -2.02 3.73
CA ILE A 50 3.59 -1.52 3.53
C ILE A 50 4.60 -2.53 4.06
N ASP A 51 4.42 -3.03 5.28
CA ASP A 51 5.33 -3.99 5.91
C ASP A 51 5.45 -5.27 5.09
N ASP A 52 4.33 -5.77 4.56
CA ASP A 52 4.32 -6.98 3.74
C ASP A 52 4.96 -6.76 2.36
N LEU A 53 4.65 -5.64 1.70
CA LEU A 53 5.32 -5.26 0.45
C LEU A 53 6.83 -5.06 0.63
N GLU A 54 7.28 -4.52 1.77
CA GLU A 54 8.70 -4.38 2.09
C GLU A 54 9.38 -5.75 2.22
N LYS A 55 8.78 -6.68 2.97
CA LYS A 55 9.29 -8.05 3.14
C LYS A 55 9.40 -8.76 1.80
N GLU A 56 8.36 -8.68 0.97
CA GLU A 56 8.34 -9.30 -0.36
C GLU A 56 9.41 -8.71 -1.28
N LEU A 57 9.49 -7.38 -1.36
CA LEU A 57 10.45 -6.69 -2.24
C LEU A 57 11.90 -6.85 -1.77
N HIS A 58 12.15 -6.93 -0.46
CA HIS A 58 13.48 -7.23 0.09
C HIS A 58 13.87 -8.70 -0.14
N GLY A 59 12.91 -9.63 -0.02
CA GLY A 59 13.11 -11.04 -0.35
C GLY A 59 13.42 -11.27 -1.84
N ILE A 60 12.83 -10.47 -2.73
CA ILE A 60 13.12 -10.51 -4.17
C ILE A 60 14.58 -10.09 -4.46
N THR A 61 15.13 -9.10 -3.74
CA THR A 61 16.53 -8.68 -3.95
C THR A 61 17.57 -9.72 -3.50
N SER A 62 17.21 -10.65 -2.61
CA SER A 62 18.13 -11.68 -2.12
C SER A 62 18.07 -13.00 -2.93
N LYS A 63 17.05 -13.19 -3.79
CA LYS A 63 16.90 -14.39 -4.64
C LYS A 63 17.60 -14.28 -6.01
N LYS A 64 18.40 -13.24 -6.22
CA LYS A 64 19.29 -13.11 -7.37
C LYS A 64 20.73 -13.28 -6.86
N ASN A 65 21.17 -14.54 -6.78
CA ASN A 65 22.53 -15.04 -6.96
C ASN A 65 22.56 -16.54 -6.64
#